data_AF-F0H3D5-F1
#
_entry.id   AF-F0H3D5-F1
#
_cell.length_a   1.000
_cell.length_b   1.000
_cell.length_c   1.000
_cell.angle_alpha   90.00
_cell.angle_beta   90.00
_cell.angle_gamma   90.00
#
_symmetry.space_group_name_H-M   'P 1'
#
loop_
_entity.id
_entity.type
_entity.pdbx_description
1 polymer ?
#
loop_
_entity_poly.entity_id
_entity_poly.type
_entity_poly.pdbx_seq_one_letter_code
_entity_poly.pdbx_strand_id
1 'polypeptide(L)'
;MDLITLEAEKYNNKENITLNMVIEGPDYEDKYDKIQVYLNECDWLPKNINILTSSIDYGPHESIYTRPQSYEERMILKDYYDPILSWDEKNKIRRI
;
A
#
# COMPACT_ATOMS: atom_id res chain seq x y z
N MET A 1 -44.01 -14.44 -2.11
CA MET A 1 -42.65 -14.07 -2.52
C MET A 1 -42.34 -14.94 -3.72
N ASP A 2 -42.24 -14.32 -4.88
CA ASP A 2 -42.22 -15.04 -6.16
C ASP A 2 -40.78 -15.41 -6.54
N LEU A 3 -40.61 -16.48 -7.32
CA LEU A 3 -39.32 -17.05 -7.75
C LEU A 3 -38.33 -15.99 -8.29
N ILE A 4 -38.84 -14.98 -8.98
CA ILE A 4 -38.05 -13.86 -9.51
C ILE A 4 -37.37 -13.06 -8.40
N THR A 5 -38.09 -12.82 -7.30
CA THR A 5 -37.57 -12.13 -6.10
C THR A 5 -36.50 -12.96 -5.39
N LEU A 6 -36.69 -14.28 -5.33
CA LEU A 6 -35.76 -15.21 -4.70
C LEU A 6 -34.45 -15.34 -5.51
N GLU A 7 -34.55 -15.37 -6.84
CA GLU A 7 -33.39 -15.39 -7.74
C GLU A 7 -32.64 -14.05 -7.69
N ALA A 8 -33.35 -12.92 -7.59
CA ALA A 8 -32.75 -11.59 -7.42
C ALA A 8 -31.98 -11.44 -6.11
N GLU A 9 -32.49 -11.99 -5.00
CA GLU A 9 -31.76 -12.04 -3.71
C GLU A 9 -30.50 -12.89 -3.78
N LYS A 10 -30.48 -13.92 -4.64
CA LYS A 10 -29.33 -14.80 -4.90
C LYS A 10 -28.18 -14.08 -5.61
N TYR A 11 -28.50 -13.14 -6.50
CA TYR A 11 -27.52 -12.24 -7.14
C TYR A 11 -27.24 -10.96 -6.33
N ASN A 12 -28.01 -10.72 -5.26
CA ASN A 12 -27.69 -9.72 -4.24
C ASN A 12 -26.55 -10.20 -3.31
N ASN A 13 -25.82 -11.24 -3.71
CA ASN A 13 -24.49 -11.52 -3.22
C ASN A 13 -23.66 -10.26 -3.43
N LYS A 14 -23.42 -9.56 -2.32
CA LYS A 14 -22.53 -8.41 -2.21
C LYS A 14 -21.18 -8.78 -2.80
N GLU A 15 -21.02 -8.59 -4.11
CA GLU A 15 -19.71 -8.69 -4.73
C GLU A 15 -18.85 -7.60 -4.06
N ASN A 16 -17.85 -8.04 -3.31
CA ASN A 16 -16.88 -7.15 -2.70
C ASN A 16 -15.96 -6.67 -3.82
N ILE A 17 -16.31 -5.52 -4.39
CA ILE A 17 -15.49 -4.88 -5.43
C ILE A 17 -14.22 -4.41 -4.74
N THR A 18 -13.06 -4.86 -5.24
CA THR A 18 -11.75 -4.41 -4.75
C THR A 18 -11.12 -3.51 -5.80
N LEU A 19 -10.82 -2.27 -5.43
CA LEU A 19 -10.12 -1.31 -6.28
C LEU A 19 -8.66 -1.23 -5.81
N ASN A 20 -7.72 -1.40 -6.72
CA ASN A 20 -6.30 -1.15 -6.44
C ASN A 20 -5.89 0.17 -7.11
N MET A 21 -5.47 1.13 -6.31
CA MET A 21 -5.01 2.44 -6.77
C MET A 21 -3.50 2.53 -6.60
N VAL A 22 -2.84 2.92 -7.69
CA VAL A 22 -1.38 3.11 -7.71
C VAL A 22 -1.09 4.60 -7.67
N ILE A 23 -0.26 5.01 -6.71
CA ILE A 23 0.10 6.41 -6.45
C ILE A 23 1.58 6.61 -6.78
N GLU A 24 1.86 7.66 -7.55
CA GLU A 24 3.21 8.07 -7.94
C GLU A 24 3.72 9.23 -7.03
N GLY A 25 5.03 9.25 -6.75
CA GLY A 25 5.68 10.27 -5.92
C GLY A 25 6.05 11.57 -6.66
N PRO A 26 6.59 12.59 -5.95
CA PRO A 26 6.75 12.67 -4.49
C PRO A 26 5.42 12.90 -3.75
N ASP A 27 5.45 12.97 -2.41
CA ASP A 27 4.30 13.26 -1.52
C ASP A 27 3.32 12.11 -1.26
N TYR A 28 3.83 10.88 -1.04
CA TYR A 28 3.00 9.71 -0.77
C TYR A 28 2.05 9.90 0.43
N GLU A 29 2.56 10.25 1.61
CA GLU A 29 1.75 10.38 2.83
C GLU A 29 0.58 11.36 2.65
N ASP A 30 0.85 12.56 2.12
CA ASP A 30 -0.18 13.58 1.85
C ASP A 30 -1.22 13.10 0.81
N LYS A 31 -0.78 12.37 -0.23
CA LYS A 31 -1.69 11.77 -1.22
C LYS A 31 -2.54 10.66 -0.59
N TYR A 32 -1.97 9.80 0.25
CA TYR A 32 -2.71 8.77 0.99
C TYR A 32 -3.77 9.41 1.90
N ASP A 33 -3.40 10.44 2.67
CA ASP A 33 -4.32 11.12 3.57
C ASP A 33 -5.48 11.78 2.82
N LYS A 34 -5.19 12.51 1.73
CA LYS A 34 -6.22 13.13 0.89
C LYS A 34 -7.18 12.11 0.27
N ILE A 35 -6.65 11.00 -0.24
CA ILE A 35 -7.47 9.91 -0.78
C ILE A 35 -8.33 9.31 0.33
N GLN A 36 -7.76 9.05 1.51
CA GLN A 36 -8.51 8.46 2.62
C GLN A 36 -9.62 9.39 3.11
N VAL A 37 -9.36 10.69 3.24
CA VAL A 37 -10.37 11.70 3.58
C VAL A 37 -11.48 11.72 2.54
N TYR A 38 -11.13 11.79 1.25
CA TYR A 38 -12.11 11.76 0.17
C TYR A 38 -13.01 10.53 0.26
N LEU A 39 -12.43 9.34 0.44
CA LEU A 39 -13.19 8.09 0.52
C LEU A 39 -14.10 8.02 1.75
N ASN A 40 -13.68 8.61 2.87
CA ASN A 40 -14.49 8.68 4.10
C ASN A 40 -15.67 9.65 3.98
N GLU A 41 -15.51 10.74 3.23
CA GLU A 41 -16.53 11.78 3.01
C GLU A 41 -17.44 11.49 1.80
N CYS A 42 -17.17 10.41 1.06
CA CYS A 42 -17.83 10.09 -0.18
C CYS A 42 -19.18 9.37 0.02
N ASP A 43 -20.27 10.14 0.10
CA ASP A 43 -21.61 9.58 0.32
C ASP A 43 -22.15 8.70 -0.83
N TRP A 44 -21.64 8.89 -2.04
CA TRP A 44 -22.09 8.14 -3.21
C TRP A 44 -21.41 6.77 -3.34
N LEU A 45 -20.30 6.54 -2.62
CA LEU A 45 -19.53 5.31 -2.75
C LEU A 45 -20.15 4.18 -1.91
N PRO A 46 -20.45 3.02 -2.51
CA PRO A 46 -20.98 1.87 -1.78
C PRO A 46 -20.01 1.34 -0.70
N LYS A 47 -20.55 0.99 0.48
CA LYS A 47 -19.76 0.47 1.61
C LYS A 47 -19.18 -0.93 1.41
N ASN A 48 -19.55 -1.63 0.35
CA ASN A 48 -19.03 -2.96 -0.01
C ASN A 48 -17.83 -2.90 -0.96
N ILE A 49 -17.20 -1.71 -1.10
CA ILE A 49 -15.98 -1.54 -1.90
C ILE A 49 -14.78 -1.54 -0.96
N ASN A 50 -13.82 -2.44 -1.21
CA ASN A 50 -12.51 -2.41 -0.58
C ASN A 50 -11.55 -1.63 -1.47
N ILE A 51 -10.84 -0.67 -0.90
CA ILE A 51 -9.87 0.14 -1.64
C ILE A 51 -8.48 -0.13 -1.07
N LEU A 52 -7.60 -0.61 -1.96
CA LEU A 52 -6.19 -0.84 -1.68
C LEU A 52 -5.39 0.26 -2.37
N THR A 53 -4.46 0.86 -1.64
CA THR A 53 -3.60 1.93 -2.13
C THR A 53 -2.15 1.42 -2.09
N SER A 54 -1.49 1.49 -3.23
CA SER A 54 -0.10 1.06 -3.44
C SER A 54 0.71 2.22 -4.00
N SER A 55 1.98 2.35 -3.61
CA SER A 55 2.89 3.37 -4.14
C SER A 55 3.92 2.76 -5.10
N ILE A 56 4.29 3.50 -6.15
CA ILE A 56 5.41 3.13 -7.01
C ILE A 56 6.70 3.56 -6.32
N ASP A 57 7.54 2.59 -5.95
CA ASP A 57 8.93 2.84 -5.55
C ASP A 57 9.81 2.73 -6.80
N TYR A 58 10.31 3.85 -7.28
CA TYR A 58 11.18 3.89 -8.47
C TYR A 58 12.60 3.38 -8.20
N GLY A 59 12.96 3.11 -6.93
CA GLY A 59 14.33 2.83 -6.57
C GLY A 59 15.30 3.94 -7.03
N PRO A 60 16.61 3.70 -6.97
CA PRO A 60 17.59 4.64 -7.51
C PRO A 60 17.46 4.71 -9.03
N HIS A 61 17.15 5.89 -9.57
CA HIS A 61 17.04 6.14 -11.02
C HIS A 61 18.35 5.81 -11.77
N GLU A 62 19.48 6.00 -11.08
CA GLU A 62 20.80 5.53 -11.48
C GLU A 62 21.40 4.76 -10.29
N SER A 63 21.58 3.45 -10.44
CA SER A 63 22.36 2.66 -9.51
C SER A 63 23.77 2.54 -10.04
N ILE A 64 24.70 3.34 -9.49
CA ILE A 64 26.12 3.09 -9.72
C ILE A 64 26.40 1.71 -9.12
N TYR A 65 26.84 0.76 -9.93
CA TYR A 65 27.26 -0.55 -9.43
C TYR A 65 28.35 -0.33 -8.39
N THR A 66 27.98 -0.52 -7.14
CA THR A 66 28.88 -0.36 -6.01
C THR A 66 29.27 -1.76 -5.58
N ARG A 67 30.57 -2.01 -5.43
CA ARG A 67 31.06 -3.34 -5.06
C ARG A 67 30.45 -3.74 -3.70
N PRO A 68 29.89 -4.95 -3.55
CA PRO A 68 29.38 -5.43 -2.27
C PRO A 68 30.46 -5.40 -1.18
N GLN A 69 30.06 -4.99 0.02
CA GLN A 69 30.89 -4.76 1.22
C GLN A 69 32.03 -3.73 1.02
N SER A 70 31.91 -2.85 0.02
CA SER A 70 32.86 -1.74 -0.15
C SER A 70 32.64 -0.65 0.90
N TYR A 71 33.61 0.25 1.00
CA TYR A 71 33.47 1.45 1.81
C TYR A 71 32.36 2.37 1.26
N GLU A 72 32.25 2.48 -0.06
CA GLU A 72 31.25 3.29 -0.75
C GLU A 72 29.83 2.82 -0.44
N GLU A 73 29.58 1.50 -0.52
CA GLU A 73 28.27 0.93 -0.17
C GLU A 73 27.92 1.19 1.30
N ARG A 74 28.88 1.01 2.22
CA ARG A 74 28.68 1.31 3.64
C ARG A 74 28.36 2.78 3.91
N MET A 75 28.92 3.70 3.13
CA MET A 75 28.65 5.13 3.28
C MET A 75 27.27 5.50 2.72
N ILE A 76 26.85 4.89 1.60
CA ILE A 76 25.51 5.06 1.01
C ILE A 76 24.44 4.51 1.95
N LEU A 77 24.68 3.34 2.54
CA LEU A 77 23.73 2.66 3.43
C LEU A 77 23.71 3.21 4.85
N LYS A 78 24.61 4.14 5.21
CA LYS A 78 24.77 4.62 6.59
C LYS A 78 23.50 5.26 7.15
N ASP A 79 22.78 5.99 6.31
CA ASP A 79 21.53 6.67 6.66
C ASP A 79 20.32 6.03 5.95
N TYR A 80 20.49 4.83 5.39
CA TYR A 80 19.43 4.13 4.66
C TYR A 80 18.38 3.60 5.65
N TYR A 81 17.14 4.04 5.46
CA TYR A 81 15.99 3.51 6.18
C TYR A 81 15.51 2.23 5.52
N ASP A 82 15.76 1.09 6.15
CA ASP A 82 15.15 -0.18 5.78
C ASP A 82 13.91 -0.42 6.66
N PRO A 83 12.70 -0.46 6.07
CA PRO A 83 11.46 -0.72 6.82
C PRO A 83 11.46 -2.08 7.55
N ILE A 84 12.12 -3.10 6.98
CA ILE A 84 12.21 -4.44 7.58
C ILE A 84 13.14 -4.41 8.79
N LEU A 85 14.31 -3.78 8.68
CA LEU A 85 15.23 -3.64 9.82
C LEU A 85 14.58 -2.83 10.95
N SER A 86 13.90 -1.74 10.61
CA SER A 86 13.19 -0.90 11.57
C SER A 86 12.05 -1.66 12.27
N TRP A 87 11.34 -2.50 11.53
CA TRP A 87 10.31 -3.37 12.09
C TRP A 87 10.93 -4.48 12.97
N ASP A 88 12.01 -5.11 12.55
CA ASP A 88 12.73 -6.14 13.32
C ASP A 88 13.26 -5.58 14.66
N GLU A 89 13.83 -4.38 14.66
CA GLU A 89 14.29 -3.69 15.88
C GLU A 89 13.12 -3.38 16.82
N LYS A 90 12.03 -2.82 16.27
CA LYS A 90 10.83 -2.49 17.03
C LYS A 90 10.18 -3.72 17.66
N ASN A 91 10.20 -4.85 16.95
CA ASN A 91 9.58 -6.11 17.38
C ASN A 91 10.55 -7.04 18.12
N LYS A 92 11.82 -6.66 18.29
CA LYS A 92 12.86 -7.42 19.03
C LYS A 92 12.97 -8.89 18.61
N ILE A 93 12.75 -9.17 17.33
CA ILE A 93 12.67 -10.57 16.83
C ILE A 93 14.05 -11.24 16.85
N ARG A 94 15.14 -10.46 16.96
CA ARG A 94 16.48 -10.98 17.20
C ARG A 94 16.98 -10.60 18.59
N ARG A 95 16.72 -11.49 19.56
CA ARG A 95 17.67 -11.73 20.66
C ARG A 95 18.55 -12.89 20.21
N ILE A 96 19.76 -12.58 19.74
CA ILE A 96 20.87 -13.54 19.77
C ILE A 96 21.46 -13.49 21.18
#